data_AF-A0A973HNI6-F1
#
_entry.id   AF-A0A973HNI6-F1
#
_cell.length_a   1.000
_cell.length_b   1.000
_cell.length_c   1.000
_cell.angle_alpha   90.00
_cell.angle_beta   90.00
_cell.angle_gamma   90.00
#
_symmetry.space_group_name_H-M   'P 1'
#
loop_
_entity.id
_entity.type
_entity.pdbx_description
1 polymer ?
#
loop_
_entity_poly.entity_id
_entity_poly.type
_entity_poly.pdbx_seq_one_letter_code
_entity_poly.pdbx_strand_id
1 'polypeptide(L)' 'MKRRKWTSEEKLKIIIDGLQGNCTIAELCNRHQVTQTQYYQWKDRLLGDGHKVFTHGGADK' A
#
# COMPACT_ATOMS: atom_id res chain seq x y z
N MET A 1 -0.23 -4.94 24.50
CA MET A 1 0.27 -5.41 23.18
C MET A 1 0.79 -4.21 22.40
N LYS A 2 2.07 -4.19 22.02
CA LYS A 2 2.66 -3.07 21.24
C LYS A 2 2.05 -3.08 19.84
N ARG A 3 1.22 -2.08 19.51
CA ARG A 3 0.79 -1.86 18.12
C ARG A 3 2.05 -1.57 17.30
N ARG A 4 2.43 -2.50 16.41
CA ARG A 4 3.48 -2.27 15.44
C ARG A 4 3.03 -1.09 14.58
N LYS A 5 3.77 0.01 14.62
CA LYS A 5 3.51 1.18 13.79
C LYS A 5 4.30 0.99 12.50
N TRP A 6 3.61 0.88 11.37
CA TRP A 6 4.25 0.95 10.06
C TRP A 6 4.44 2.41 9.66
N THR A 7 5.67 2.75 9.31
CA THR A 7 5.98 4.03 8.67
C THR A 7 5.32 4.12 7.29
N SER A 8 5.21 5.33 6.75
CA SER A 8 4.68 5.56 5.39
C SER A 8 5.49 4.80 4.33
N GLU A 9 6.81 4.78 4.46
CA GLU A 9 7.70 4.02 3.56
C GLU A 9 7.49 2.50 3.65
N GLU A 10 7.35 1.95 4.86
CA GLU A 10 7.07 0.51 5.01
C GLU A 10 5.74 0.13 4.38
N LYS A 11 4.68 0.93 4.58
CA LYS A 11 3.38 0.69 3.95
C LYS A 11 3.50 0.69 2.43
N LEU A 12 4.23 1.66 1.88
CA LEU A 12 4.45 1.76 0.44
C LEU A 12 5.20 0.54 -0.11
N LYS A 13 6.30 0.12 0.54
CA LYS A 13 7.06 -1.08 0.14
C LYS A 13 6.17 -2.33 0.13
N ILE A 14 5.33 -2.51 1.15
CA ILE A 14 4.42 -3.65 1.24
C ILE A 14 3.42 -3.64 0.07
N ILE A 15 2.83 -2.49 -0.24
CA ILE A 15 1.87 -2.37 -1.36
C ILE A 15 2.57 -2.66 -2.69
N ILE A 16 3.76 -2.10 -2.92
CA ILE A 16 4.52 -2.32 -4.15
C ILE A 16 4.86 -3.80 -4.33
N ASP A 17 5.36 -4.47 -3.29
CA ASP A 17 5.69 -5.90 -3.33
C ASP A 17 4.46 -6.76 -3.68
N GLY A 18 3.30 -6.43 -3.10
CA GLY A 18 2.03 -7.07 -3.42
C GLY A 18 1.49 -6.75 -4.83
N LEU A 19 1.81 -5.58 -5.40
CA LEU A 19 1.50 -5.23 -6.79
C LEU A 19 2.44 -5.90 -7.79
N GLN A 20 3.70 -6.14 -7.40
CA GLN A 20 4.72 -6.78 -8.23
C GLN A 20 4.40 -8.26 -8.50
N GLY A 21 3.49 -8.86 -7.73
CA GLY A 21 3.00 -10.23 -7.94
C GLY A 21 4.00 -11.32 -7.56
N ASN A 22 5.08 -10.96 -6.87
CA ASN A 22 6.17 -11.88 -6.52
C ASN A 22 5.81 -12.84 -5.37
N CYS A 23 4.83 -12.46 -4.54
CA CYS A 23 4.32 -13.24 -3.41
C CYS A 23 2.80 -13.05 -3.32
N THR A 24 2.09 -14.03 -2.75
CA THR A 24 0.66 -13.87 -2.50
C THR A 24 0.39 -12.84 -1.40
N ILE A 25 -0.76 -12.15 -1.45
CA ILE A 25 -1.15 -11.18 -0.42
C ILE A 25 -1.14 -11.83 0.98
N ALA A 26 -1.49 -13.11 1.08
CA ALA A 26 -1.48 -13.86 2.32
C ALA A 26 -0.05 -14.05 2.88
N GLU A 27 0.92 -14.41 2.04
CA GLU A 27 2.33 -14.54 2.47
C GLU A 27 2.94 -13.18 2.84
N LEU A 28 2.65 -12.15 2.05
CA LEU A 28 3.07 -10.77 2.31
C LEU A 28 2.54 -10.29 3.67
N CYS A 29 1.25 -10.51 3.93
CA CYS A 29 0.60 -10.17 5.19
C CYS A 29 1.25 -10.88 6.39
N ASN A 30 1.57 -12.17 6.26
CA ASN A 30 2.27 -12.93 7.30
C ASN A 30 3.70 -12.41 7.55
N ARG A 31 4.46 -12.16 6.47
CA ARG A 31 5.85 -11.67 6.56
C ARG A 31 5.94 -10.28 7.22
N HIS A 32 5.03 -9.38 6.86
CA HIS A 32 5.02 -8.01 7.38
C HIS A 32 4.16 -7.83 8.64
N GLN A 33 3.54 -8.91 9.14
CA GLN A 33 2.57 -8.92 10.23
C GLN A 33 1.39 -7.95 10.01
N VAL A 34 0.98 -7.80 8.76
CA VAL A 34 -0.15 -6.95 8.34
C VAL A 34 -1.36 -7.83 8.11
N THR A 35 -2.56 -7.33 8.39
CA THR A 35 -3.79 -8.04 8.03
C THR A 35 -4.19 -7.72 6.60
N GLN A 36 -4.81 -8.69 5.91
CA GLN A 36 -5.27 -8.48 4.53
C GLN A 36 -6.17 -7.25 4.40
N THR A 37 -7.07 -7.02 5.36
CA THR A 37 -7.92 -5.82 5.41
C THR A 37 -7.10 -4.53 5.42
N GLN A 38 -6.01 -4.49 6.19
CA GLN A 38 -5.14 -3.33 6.29
C GLN A 38 -4.36 -3.09 4.98
N TYR A 39 -3.90 -4.17 4.35
CA TYR A 39 -3.28 -4.11 3.02
C TYR A 39 -4.23 -3.52 1.98
N TYR A 40 -5.46 -4.04 1.89
CA TYR A 40 -6.45 -3.55 0.94
C TYR A 40 -6.81 -2.08 1.20
N GLN A 41 -6.95 -1.66 2.46
CA GLN A 41 -7.16 -0.25 2.79
C GLN A 41 -6.00 0.64 2.33
N TRP A 42 -4.75 0.20 2.49
CA TRP A 42 -3.60 0.99 2.04
C TRP A 42 -3.49 1.03 0.52
N LYS A 43 -3.74 -0.09 -0.15
CA LYS A 43 -3.81 -0.17 -1.62
C LYS A 43 -4.89 0.77 -2.16
N ASP A 44 -6.10 0.71 -1.60
CA ASP A 44 -7.23 1.55 -2.03
C ASP A 44 -6.90 3.03 -1.87
N ARG A 45 -6.34 3.40 -0.71
CA ARG A 45 -5.86 4.77 -0.47
C ARG A 45 -4.77 5.18 -1.46
N LEU A 46 -3.82 4.29 -1.76
CA LEU A 46 -2.74 4.58 -2.70
C LEU A 46 -3.26 4.73 -4.14
N LEU A 47 -4.24 3.95 -4.56
CA LEU A 47 -4.85 4.06 -5.89
C LEU A 47 -5.78 5.27 -6.00
N GLY A 48 -6.58 5.54 -4.96
CA GLY A 48 -7.52 6.65 -4.90
C GLY A 48 -6.85 8.03 -4.74
N ASP A 49 -5.82 8.12 -3.89
CA ASP A 49 -4.98 9.33 -3.81
C ASP A 49 -3.88 9.35 -4.88
N GLY A 50 -3.53 8.21 -5.48
CA GLY A 50 -2.56 8.11 -6.56
C GLY A 50 -2.94 8.96 -7.78
N HIS A 51 -4.22 8.93 -8.18
CA HIS A 51 -4.72 9.81 -9.24
C HIS A 51 -4.50 11.30 -8.89
N LYS A 52 -4.66 11.69 -7.62
CA LYS A 52 -4.44 13.08 -7.15
C LYS A 52 -2.99 13.52 -7.23
N VAL A 53 -2.04 12.58 -7.08
CA VAL A 53 -0.60 12.86 -7.28
C VAL A 53 -0.34 13.26 -8.74
N PHE A 54 -1.00 12.59 -9.70
CA PHE A 54 -0.89 12.94 -11.11
C PHE A 54 -1.72 14.18 -11.50
N THR A 55 -2.85 14.46 -10.81
CA THR A 55 -3.64 15.69 -11.08
C THR A 55 -3.03 16.96 -10.51
N HIS A 56 -2.08 16.89 -9.57
CA HIS A 56 -1.28 18.06 -9.15
C HIS A 56 -0.13 18.38 -10.12
N GLY A 57 0.02 17.61 -11.20
CA GLY A 57 1.13 17.68 -12.15
C GLY A 57 0.71 17.92 -13.60
N GLY A 58 -0.16 18.89 -13.85
CA GLY A 58 -0.36 19.44 -15.19
C GLY A 58 -1.78 19.35 -15.71
N ALA A 59 -2.22 20.50 -16.24
CA ALA A 59 -3.45 20.72 -16.96
C ALA A 59 -3.78 19.59 -17.95
N ASP A 60 -4.94 18.97 -17.76
CA ASP A 60 -5.72 18.54 -18.92
C ASP A 60 -6.60 19.74 -19.31
N LYS A 61 -6.33 20.26 -20.49
CA LYS A 61 -6.96 21.44 -21.09
C LYS A 61 -7.73 20.98 -22.30
#